data_AF-A0A356TTF8-F1
#
_entry.id   AF-A0A356TTF8-F1
#
_cell.length_a   1.000
_cell.length_b   1.000
_cell.length_c   1.000
_cell.angle_alpha   90.00
_cell.angle_beta   90.00
_cell.angle_gamma   90.00
#
_symmetry.space_group_name_H-M   'P 1'
#
loop_
_entity.id
_entity.type
_entity.pdbx_description
1 polymer ?
#
loop_
_entity_poly.entity_id
_entity_poly.type
_entity_poly.pdbx_seq_one_letter_code
_entity_poly.pdbx_strand_id
1 'polypeptide(L)'
;PDDTAIFIYTSGTTGPPKGAMISHRNILSLLTGAADASPWLQSDLSMHFLPMAHAAERVLGFYARVNNGIPGAYAESTGTVLTDLQEVRPTLFGSVPRIFEKAYAKIHSELEKKPPAVQKIFAWADGVGRRRVKYVVEGRAVPPLLALQYKLAEKIVFEKIRAAFGGRVRLMIT
;
A
#
# COMPACT_ATOMS: atom_id res chain seq x y z
N PRO A 1 17.98 -21.44 14.85
CA PRO A 1 17.76 -20.15 14.14
C PRO A 1 18.44 -20.10 12.77
N ASP A 2 19.57 -20.80 12.59
CA ASP A 2 20.33 -20.77 11.35
C ASP A 2 19.86 -21.78 10.30
N ASP A 3 18.97 -22.71 10.66
CA ASP A 3 18.34 -23.63 9.72
C ASP A 3 17.52 -22.89 8.66
N THR A 4 17.53 -23.42 7.44
CA THR A 4 16.71 -22.93 6.32
C THR A 4 15.23 -23.10 6.65
N ALA A 5 14.49 -21.99 6.66
CA ALA A 5 13.06 -21.97 6.91
C ALA A 5 12.25 -22.11 5.61
N ILE A 6 12.66 -21.39 4.56
CA ILE A 6 11.98 -21.39 3.26
C ILE A 6 12.98 -21.34 2.10
N PHE A 7 12.53 -21.83 0.95
CA PHE A 7 13.19 -21.62 -0.33
C PHE A 7 12.36 -20.64 -1.17
N ILE A 8 13.01 -19.61 -1.72
CA ILE A 8 12.40 -18.71 -2.70
C ILE A 8 13.07 -18.92 -4.04
N TYR A 9 12.32 -19.38 -5.04
CA TYR A 9 12.84 -19.56 -6.39
C TYR A 9 12.71 -18.30 -7.22
N THR A 10 13.77 -17.94 -7.94
CA THR A 10 13.77 -16.82 -8.88
C THR A 10 14.20 -17.30 -10.27
N SER A 11 13.68 -16.67 -11.33
CA SER A 11 14.13 -16.93 -12.69
C SER A 11 15.63 -16.62 -12.81
N GLY A 12 16.42 -17.63 -13.15
CA GLY A 12 17.83 -17.44 -13.48
C GLY A 12 17.96 -16.83 -14.87
N THR A 13 18.88 -15.88 -15.06
CA THR A 13 19.12 -15.27 -16.37
C THR A 13 19.81 -16.21 -17.36
N THR A 14 20.43 -17.30 -16.87
CA THR A 14 21.30 -18.17 -17.68
C THR A 14 21.06 -19.67 -17.45
N GLY A 15 19.91 -20.06 -16.89
CA GLY A 15 19.67 -21.48 -16.57
C GLY A 15 18.40 -21.73 -15.75
N PRO A 16 18.24 -22.94 -15.18
CA PRO A 16 17.07 -23.29 -14.37
C PRO A 16 16.91 -22.35 -13.16
N PRO A 17 15.68 -22.19 -12.63
CA PRO A 17 15.42 -21.34 -11.47
C PRO A 17 16.32 -21.70 -10.28
N LYS A 18 16.83 -20.67 -9.60
CA LYS A 18 17.69 -20.84 -8.42
C LYS A 18 16.86 -20.62 -7.16
N GLY A 19 17.00 -21.50 -6.18
CA GLY A 19 16.34 -21.39 -4.87
C GLY A 19 17.22 -20.68 -3.86
N ALA A 20 16.83 -19.49 -3.42
CA ALA A 20 17.44 -18.81 -2.29
C ALA A 20 17.00 -19.50 -0.99
N MET A 21 17.98 -19.97 -0.21
CA MET A 21 17.76 -20.50 1.13
C MET A 21 17.65 -19.34 2.12
N ILE A 22 16.49 -19.20 2.74
CA ILE A 22 16.24 -18.15 3.73
C ILE A 22 16.10 -18.80 5.10
N SER A 23 17.00 -18.47 6.03
CA SER A 23 16.99 -19.01 7.40
C SER A 23 15.91 -18.39 8.27
N HIS A 24 15.59 -19.05 9.39
CA HIS A 24 14.72 -18.45 10.43
C HIS A 24 15.29 -17.12 10.93
N ARG A 25 16.62 -17.02 11.11
CA ARG A 25 17.29 -15.78 11.53
C ARG A 25 17.05 -14.66 10.52
N ASN A 26 17.16 -14.92 9.21
CA ASN A 26 16.92 -13.89 8.20
C ASN A 26 15.49 -13.33 8.28
N ILE A 27 14.49 -14.21 8.42
CA ILE A 27 13.09 -13.81 8.53
C ILE A 27 12.88 -12.96 9.79
N LEU A 28 13.32 -13.46 10.95
CA LEU A 28 13.11 -12.75 12.22
C LEU A 28 13.84 -11.40 12.25
N SER A 29 15.09 -11.33 11.77
CA SER A 29 15.82 -10.06 11.65
C SER A 29 15.06 -9.03 10.82
N LEU A 30 14.46 -9.44 9.69
CA LEU A 30 13.65 -8.55 8.86
C LEU A 30 12.38 -8.09 9.59
N LEU A 31 11.65 -9.02 10.23
CA LEU A 31 10.40 -8.69 10.92
C LEU A 31 10.62 -7.78 12.13
N THR A 32 11.71 -7.98 12.88
CA THR A 32 12.08 -7.09 13.99
C THR A 32 12.40 -5.69 13.48
N GLY A 33 13.21 -5.56 12.42
CA GLY A 33 13.52 -4.23 11.85
C GLY A 33 12.31 -3.55 11.18
N ALA A 34 11.38 -4.33 10.61
CA ALA A 34 10.18 -3.79 9.99
C ALA A 34 9.22 -3.15 11.01
N ALA A 35 9.20 -3.65 12.27
CA ALA A 35 8.37 -3.09 13.32
C ALA A 35 8.75 -1.64 13.67
N ASP A 36 10.04 -1.30 13.58
CA ASP A 36 10.54 0.06 13.84
C ASP A 36 10.18 1.02 12.69
N ALA A 37 10.21 0.53 11.45
CA ALA A 37 9.92 1.35 10.27
C ALA A 37 8.41 1.59 10.08
N SER A 38 7.57 0.64 10.49
CA SER A 38 6.12 0.80 10.39
C SER A 38 5.40 0.07 11.51
N PRO A 39 4.79 0.78 12.48
CA PRO A 39 4.11 0.13 13.58
C PRO A 39 2.86 -0.60 13.06
N TRP A 40 2.77 -1.89 13.34
CA TRP A 40 1.57 -2.70 13.17
C TRP A 40 0.71 -2.54 14.43
N LEU A 41 -0.59 -2.35 14.25
CA LEU A 41 -1.56 -2.15 15.33
C LEU A 41 -2.40 -3.42 15.47
N GLN A 42 -2.75 -3.79 16.69
CA GLN A 42 -3.65 -4.93 16.94
C GLN A 42 -5.05 -4.74 16.31
N SER A 43 -5.44 -3.50 16.03
CA SER A 43 -6.69 -3.16 15.33
C SER A 43 -6.61 -3.29 13.80
N ASP A 44 -5.46 -3.70 13.26
CA ASP A 44 -5.28 -3.77 11.82
C ASP A 44 -5.98 -4.94 11.15
N LEU A 45 -6.29 -4.75 9.87
CA LEU A 45 -6.69 -5.78 8.95
C LEU A 45 -5.80 -5.66 7.71
N SER A 46 -5.01 -6.69 7.44
CA SER A 46 -4.16 -6.74 6.27
C SER A 46 -4.90 -7.29 5.05
N MET A 47 -4.57 -6.80 3.86
CA MET A 47 -5.02 -7.40 2.61
C MET A 47 -3.84 -7.88 1.75
N HIS A 48 -4.04 -9.00 1.09
CA HIS A 48 -3.02 -9.77 0.38
C HIS A 48 -3.51 -10.13 -1.02
N PHE A 49 -2.68 -9.92 -2.04
CA PHE A 49 -3.03 -10.28 -3.42
C PHE A 49 -1.83 -10.80 -4.23
N LEU A 50 -0.63 -10.81 -3.63
CA LEU A 50 0.53 -11.40 -4.25
C LEU A 50 0.49 -12.92 -4.06
N PRO A 51 1.09 -13.71 -4.97
CA PRO A 51 1.21 -15.14 -4.77
C PRO A 51 2.08 -15.45 -3.55
N MET A 52 1.71 -16.48 -2.78
CA MET A 52 2.49 -17.00 -1.64
C MET A 52 3.89 -17.50 -2.01
N ALA A 53 4.19 -17.71 -3.29
CA ALA A 53 5.53 -18.02 -3.77
C ALA A 53 6.46 -16.80 -3.77
N HIS A 54 5.92 -15.59 -3.75
CA HIS A 54 6.69 -14.34 -3.75
C HIS A 54 7.21 -14.05 -2.34
N ALA A 55 8.49 -13.71 -2.20
CA ALA A 55 9.12 -13.44 -0.91
C ALA A 55 8.42 -12.34 -0.11
N ALA A 56 8.01 -11.25 -0.77
CA ALA A 56 7.27 -10.16 -0.11
C ALA A 56 5.96 -10.65 0.53
N GLU A 57 5.18 -11.48 -0.17
CA GLU A 57 3.94 -12.03 0.38
C GLU A 57 4.23 -13.03 1.49
N ARG A 58 5.18 -13.94 1.27
CA ARG A 58 5.50 -14.99 2.24
C ARG A 58 6.01 -14.41 3.55
N VAL A 59 6.91 -13.43 3.48
CA VAL A 59 7.62 -12.90 4.65
C VAL A 59 6.91 -11.67 5.23
N LEU A 60 6.77 -10.59 4.44
CA LEU A 60 6.17 -9.33 4.92
C LEU A 60 4.64 -9.36 4.96
N GLY A 61 4.00 -10.19 4.14
CA GLY A 61 2.56 -10.42 4.22
C GLY A 61 2.22 -11.40 5.34
N PHE A 62 2.55 -12.68 5.11
CA PHE A 62 2.10 -13.79 5.93
C PHE A 62 2.85 -13.90 7.27
N TYR A 63 4.18 -13.98 7.28
CA TYR A 63 4.90 -14.11 8.55
C TYR A 63 4.80 -12.85 9.41
N ALA A 64 4.81 -11.66 8.82
CA ALA A 64 4.61 -10.42 9.58
C ALA A 64 3.24 -10.38 10.26
N ARG A 65 2.14 -10.74 9.57
CA ARG A 65 0.81 -10.76 10.21
C ARG A 65 0.72 -11.77 11.34
N VAL A 66 1.32 -12.96 11.16
CA VAL A 66 1.33 -14.01 12.19
C VAL A 66 2.16 -13.57 13.39
N ASN A 67 3.34 -12.99 13.15
CA ASN A 67 4.21 -12.46 14.20
C ASN A 67 3.55 -11.33 15.01
N ASN A 68 2.71 -10.51 14.36
CA ASN A 68 2.01 -9.40 15.00
C ASN A 68 0.59 -9.76 15.50
N GLY A 69 0.08 -10.96 15.20
CA GLY A 69 -1.24 -11.41 15.64
C GLY A 69 -2.43 -10.70 14.98
N ILE A 70 -2.28 -10.21 13.75
CA ILE A 70 -3.36 -9.47 13.06
C ILE A 70 -4.09 -10.33 12.01
N PRO A 71 -5.41 -10.10 11.79
CA PRO A 71 -6.16 -10.78 10.74
C PRO A 71 -5.73 -10.31 9.35
N GLY A 72 -5.91 -11.19 8.36
CA GLY A 72 -5.62 -10.91 6.95
C GLY A 72 -6.71 -11.43 6.02
N ALA A 73 -6.96 -10.71 4.94
CA ALA A 73 -7.87 -11.08 3.85
C ALA A 73 -7.11 -11.25 2.53
N TYR A 74 -7.56 -12.17 1.68
CA TYR A 74 -6.97 -12.42 0.38
C TYR A 74 -7.91 -11.90 -0.72
N ALA A 75 -7.34 -11.19 -1.69
CA ALA A 75 -8.05 -10.86 -2.92
C ALA A 75 -8.35 -12.13 -3.71
N GLU A 76 -9.50 -12.16 -4.39
CA GLU A 76 -9.90 -13.30 -5.22
C GLU A 76 -8.93 -13.47 -6.42
N SER A 77 -8.46 -12.35 -6.96
CA SER A 77 -7.47 -12.30 -8.01
C SER A 77 -6.75 -10.96 -8.06
N THR A 78 -5.65 -10.89 -8.82
CA THR A 78 -4.97 -9.61 -9.12
C THR A 78 -5.83 -8.66 -9.97
N GLY A 79 -6.90 -9.16 -10.58
CA GLY A 79 -7.88 -8.39 -11.34
C GLY A 79 -8.92 -7.69 -10.47
N THR A 80 -9.30 -8.32 -9.36
CA THR A 80 -10.38 -7.88 -8.47
C THR A 80 -9.91 -7.03 -7.30
N VAL A 81 -8.59 -6.90 -7.07
CA VAL A 81 -7.99 -6.17 -5.93
C VAL A 81 -8.67 -4.86 -5.57
N LEU A 82 -8.97 -3.99 -6.55
CA LEU A 82 -9.62 -2.69 -6.25
C LEU A 82 -11.08 -2.84 -5.78
N THR A 83 -11.79 -3.86 -6.24
CA THR A 83 -13.14 -4.19 -5.78
C THR A 83 -13.07 -4.81 -4.38
N ASP A 84 -12.20 -5.79 -4.20
CA ASP A 84 -12.01 -6.49 -2.93
C ASP A 84 -11.56 -5.52 -1.81
N LEU A 85 -10.73 -4.52 -2.15
CA LEU A 85 -10.34 -3.45 -1.24
C LEU A 85 -11.53 -2.62 -0.72
N GLN A 86 -12.54 -2.39 -1.57
CA GLN A 86 -13.74 -1.64 -1.19
C GLN A 86 -14.66 -2.45 -0.27
N GLU A 87 -14.72 -3.77 -0.46
CA GLU A 87 -15.51 -4.68 0.37
C GLU A 87 -14.83 -4.95 1.72
N VAL A 88 -13.59 -5.42 1.69
CA VAL A 88 -12.80 -5.81 2.88
C VAL A 88 -12.48 -4.60 3.75
N ARG A 89 -12.27 -3.44 3.11
CA ARG A 89 -11.84 -2.19 3.77
C ARG A 89 -10.65 -2.44 4.71
N PRO A 90 -9.47 -2.86 4.22
CA PRO A 90 -8.32 -3.10 5.09
C PRO A 90 -7.77 -1.79 5.68
N THR A 91 -6.92 -1.92 6.70
CA THR A 91 -6.13 -0.79 7.22
C THR A 91 -4.74 -0.76 6.65
N LEU A 92 -4.19 -1.90 6.24
CA LEU A 92 -2.89 -1.99 5.59
C LEU A 92 -2.89 -3.05 4.49
N PHE A 93 -2.05 -2.85 3.49
CA PHE A 93 -1.75 -3.89 2.51
C PHE A 93 -0.42 -3.64 1.83
N GLY A 94 0.25 -4.73 1.42
CA GLY A 94 1.39 -4.65 0.53
C GLY A 94 0.92 -4.27 -0.87
N SER A 95 1.56 -3.29 -1.51
CA SER A 95 1.21 -2.80 -2.83
C SER A 95 2.39 -2.92 -3.79
N VAL A 96 2.09 -2.81 -5.08
CA VAL A 96 3.10 -2.76 -6.15
C VAL A 96 2.76 -1.60 -7.09
N PRO A 97 3.73 -1.04 -7.83
CA PRO A 97 3.50 0.08 -8.75
C PRO A 97 2.25 -0.11 -9.63
N ARG A 98 2.04 -1.34 -10.11
CA ARG A 98 0.91 -1.70 -10.98
C ARG A 98 -0.47 -1.43 -10.35
N ILE A 99 -0.62 -1.57 -9.04
CA ILE A 99 -1.90 -1.28 -8.36
C ILE A 99 -2.16 0.23 -8.35
N PHE A 100 -1.13 1.04 -8.08
CA PHE A 100 -1.24 2.50 -8.14
C PHE A 100 -1.51 2.99 -9.55
N GLU A 101 -0.86 2.42 -10.57
CA GLU A 101 -1.11 2.71 -11.97
C GLU A 101 -2.58 2.43 -12.35
N LYS A 102 -3.10 1.26 -11.97
CA LYS A 102 -4.51 0.89 -12.20
C LYS A 102 -5.47 1.86 -11.52
N ALA A 103 -5.20 2.19 -10.25
CA ALA A 103 -6.03 3.14 -9.51
C ALA A 103 -6.00 4.54 -10.14
N TYR A 104 -4.81 5.02 -10.53
CA TYR A 104 -4.62 6.28 -11.22
C TYR A 104 -5.41 6.33 -12.53
N ALA A 105 -5.26 5.31 -13.39
CA ALA A 105 -5.98 5.23 -14.65
C ALA A 105 -7.51 5.23 -14.45
N LYS A 106 -8.01 4.48 -13.45
CA LYS A 106 -9.43 4.45 -13.10
C LYS A 106 -9.93 5.82 -12.63
N ILE A 107 -9.18 6.50 -11.75
CA ILE A 107 -9.56 7.83 -11.25
C ILE A 107 -9.61 8.85 -12.39
N HIS A 108 -8.61 8.87 -13.28
CA HIS A 108 -8.56 9.80 -14.40
C HIS A 108 -9.67 9.54 -15.42
N SER A 109 -9.94 8.27 -15.77
CA SER A 109 -11.05 7.92 -16.65
C SER A 109 -12.41 8.34 -16.09
N GLU A 110 -12.62 8.19 -14.78
CA GLU A 110 -13.86 8.64 -14.13
C GLU A 110 -13.94 10.17 -14.03
N LEU A 111 -12.81 10.87 -13.87
CA LEU A 111 -12.75 12.32 -13.81
C LEU A 111 -13.09 12.98 -15.15
N GLU A 112 -12.63 12.41 -16.27
CA GLU A 112 -12.92 12.91 -17.63
C GLU A 112 -14.42 12.92 -17.93
N LYS A 113 -15.18 11.98 -17.34
CA LYS A 113 -16.65 11.91 -17.46
C LYS A 113 -17.38 12.96 -16.62
N LYS A 114 -16.70 13.65 -15.70
CA LYS A 114 -17.32 14.66 -14.82
C LYS A 114 -17.33 16.06 -15.46
N PRO A 115 -18.25 16.95 -15.05
CA PRO A 115 -18.30 18.32 -15.54
C PRO A 115 -16.97 19.07 -15.36
N PRO A 116 -16.64 20.04 -16.23
CA PRO A 116 -15.38 20.81 -16.16
C PRO A 116 -15.12 21.47 -14.80
N ALA A 117 -16.18 21.83 -14.06
CA ALA A 117 -16.07 22.36 -12.70
C ALA A 117 -15.43 21.35 -11.73
N VAL A 118 -15.82 20.08 -11.80
CA VAL A 118 -15.28 19.01 -10.95
C VAL A 118 -13.82 18.73 -11.33
N GLN A 119 -13.49 18.74 -12.61
CA GLN A 119 -12.12 18.57 -13.10
C GLN A 119 -11.20 19.69 -12.58
N LYS A 120 -11.66 20.94 -12.59
CA LYS A 120 -10.92 22.08 -12.01
C LYS A 120 -10.71 21.94 -10.51
N ILE A 121 -11.71 21.47 -9.77
CA ILE A 121 -11.59 21.20 -8.33
C ILE A 121 -10.55 20.11 -8.06
N PHE A 122 -10.55 19.04 -8.86
CA PHE A 122 -9.56 17.97 -8.75
C PHE A 122 -8.14 18.49 -9.04
N ALA A 123 -7.94 19.25 -10.11
CA ALA A 123 -6.65 19.82 -10.47
C ALA A 123 -6.12 20.78 -9.38
N TRP A 124 -7.00 21.59 -8.79
CA TRP A 124 -6.65 22.43 -7.64
C TRP A 124 -6.21 21.57 -6.44
N ALA A 125 -6.97 20.52 -6.10
CA ALA A 125 -6.64 19.62 -5.00
C ALA A 125 -5.30 18.91 -5.21
N ASP A 126 -5.03 18.39 -6.42
CA ASP A 126 -3.72 17.79 -6.77
C ASP A 126 -2.58 18.78 -6.57
N GLY A 127 -2.74 20.03 -7.03
CA GLY A 127 -1.77 21.11 -6.81
C GLY A 127 -1.51 21.41 -5.34
N VAL A 128 -2.55 21.44 -4.50
CA VAL A 128 -2.43 21.60 -3.04
C VAL A 128 -1.67 20.43 -2.42
N GLY A 129 -2.00 19.19 -2.81
CA GLY A 129 -1.34 17.97 -2.36
C GLY A 129 0.16 17.99 -2.67
N ARG A 130 0.53 18.28 -3.93
CA ARG A 130 1.94 18.36 -4.37
C ARG A 130 2.74 19.41 -3.61
N ARG A 131 2.16 20.59 -3.35
CA ARG A 131 2.82 21.62 -2.54
C ARG A 131 3.04 21.16 -1.11
N ARG A 132 2.04 20.53 -0.47
CA ARG A 132 2.16 20.02 0.90
C ARG A 132 3.26 18.96 1.03
N VAL A 133 3.33 18.02 0.07
CA VAL A 133 4.31 16.93 0.09
C VAL A 133 5.76 17.45 0.18
N LYS A 134 6.10 18.55 -0.50
CA LYS A 134 7.43 19.16 -0.41
C LYS A 134 7.83 19.52 1.03
N TYR A 135 6.93 20.16 1.78
CA TYR A 135 7.19 20.50 3.18
C TYR A 135 7.31 19.26 4.07
N VAL A 136 6.40 18.28 3.90
CA VAL A 136 6.38 17.07 4.72
C VAL A 136 7.64 16.23 4.53
N VAL A 137 8.07 16.02 3.28
CA VAL A 137 9.28 15.25 2.97
C VAL A 137 10.55 15.94 3.47
N GLU A 138 10.59 17.28 3.44
CA GLU A 138 11.71 18.07 3.98
C GLU A 138 11.66 18.22 5.51
N GLY A 139 10.67 17.64 6.20
CA GLY A 139 10.49 17.79 7.65
C GLY A 139 10.13 19.23 8.08
N ARG A 140 9.66 20.07 7.15
CA ARG A 140 9.30 21.47 7.40
C ARG A 140 7.84 21.63 7.81
N ALA A 141 7.57 22.63 8.62
CA ALA A 141 6.21 23.00 8.97
C ALA A 141 5.42 23.45 7.73
N VAL A 142 4.22 22.91 7.54
CA VAL A 142 3.32 23.29 6.45
C VAL A 142 2.70 24.65 6.78
N PRO A 143 2.75 25.65 5.86
CA PRO A 143 2.12 26.95 6.09
C PRO A 143 0.63 26.85 6.46
N PRO A 144 0.10 27.63 7.42
CA PRO A 144 -1.28 27.49 7.90
C PRO A 144 -2.35 27.56 6.81
N LEU A 145 -2.17 28.48 5.84
CA LEU A 145 -3.08 28.60 4.69
C LEU A 145 -3.08 27.33 3.82
N LEU A 146 -1.90 26.75 3.58
CA LEU A 146 -1.77 25.52 2.81
C LEU A 146 -2.36 24.32 3.56
N ALA A 147 -2.22 24.28 4.89
CA ALA A 147 -2.86 23.28 5.72
C ALA A 147 -4.40 23.36 5.66
N LEU A 148 -4.97 24.58 5.67
CA LEU A 148 -6.41 24.78 5.50
C LEU A 148 -6.89 24.35 4.11
N GLN A 149 -6.16 24.74 3.05
CA GLN A 149 -6.45 24.28 1.68
C GLN A 149 -6.42 22.75 1.59
N TYR A 150 -5.43 22.12 2.21
CA TYR A 150 -5.31 20.67 2.22
C TYR A 150 -6.48 20.01 2.97
N LYS A 151 -6.89 20.54 4.12
CA LYS A 151 -8.07 20.04 4.85
C LYS A 151 -9.36 20.14 4.04
N LEU A 152 -9.49 21.17 3.20
CA LEU A 152 -10.62 21.31 2.29
C LEU A 152 -10.52 20.31 1.12
N ALA A 153 -9.34 20.19 0.50
CA ALA A 153 -9.08 19.21 -0.55
C ALA A 153 -9.29 17.77 -0.09
N GLU A 154 -8.94 17.48 1.18
CA GLU A 154 -9.17 16.21 1.84
C GLU A 154 -10.65 15.80 1.79
N LYS A 155 -11.53 16.66 2.30
CA LYS A 155 -12.96 16.40 2.40
C LYS A 155 -13.67 16.33 1.05
N ILE A 156 -13.24 17.14 0.08
CA ILE A 156 -13.91 17.25 -1.22
C ILE A 156 -13.44 16.17 -2.20
N VAL A 157 -12.14 15.84 -2.17
CA VAL A 157 -11.46 15.03 -3.20
C VAL A 157 -10.78 13.81 -2.59
N PHE A 158 -9.82 13.97 -1.67
CA PHE A 158 -8.95 12.86 -1.28
C PHE A 158 -9.68 11.76 -0.49
N GLU A 159 -10.68 12.08 0.32
CA GLU A 159 -11.52 11.08 1.00
C GLU A 159 -12.22 10.14 0.00
N LYS A 160 -12.70 10.68 -1.13
CA LYS A 160 -13.33 9.88 -2.20
C LYS A 160 -12.33 8.98 -2.91
N ILE A 161 -11.10 9.47 -3.09
CA ILE A 161 -10.00 8.65 -3.64
C ILE A 161 -9.63 7.54 -2.66
N ARG A 162 -9.49 7.83 -1.37
CA ARG A 162 -9.20 6.82 -0.34
C ARG A 162 -10.32 5.81 -0.19
N ALA A 163 -11.57 6.23 -0.37
CA ALA A 163 -12.72 5.32 -0.40
C ALA A 163 -12.57 4.25 -1.50
N ALA A 164 -11.90 4.55 -2.61
CA ALA A 164 -11.60 3.56 -3.64
C ALA A 164 -10.67 2.44 -3.16
N PHE A 165 -9.92 2.65 -2.08
CA PHE A 165 -9.07 1.66 -1.41
C PHE A 165 -9.68 1.15 -0.09
N GLY A 166 -10.99 1.37 0.14
CA GLY A 166 -11.68 0.94 1.37
C GLY A 166 -11.79 2.01 2.47
N GLY A 167 -11.20 3.19 2.26
CA GLY A 167 -11.46 4.40 3.04
C GLY A 167 -10.78 4.50 4.40
N ARG A 168 -10.22 3.41 4.93
CA ARG A 168 -9.54 3.40 6.24
C ARG A 168 -8.10 2.89 6.20
N VAL A 169 -7.52 2.82 5.00
CA VAL A 169 -6.12 2.43 4.82
C VAL A 169 -5.23 3.50 5.43
N ARG A 170 -4.40 3.09 6.40
CA ARG A 170 -3.39 3.94 7.05
C ARG A 170 -2.02 3.78 6.41
N LEU A 171 -1.75 2.61 5.82
CA LEU A 171 -0.42 2.25 5.33
C LEU A 171 -0.51 1.38 4.06
N MET A 172 0.27 1.72 3.06
CA MET A 172 0.51 0.89 1.87
C MET A 172 2.01 0.67 1.79
N ILE A 173 2.45 -0.59 1.82
CA ILE A 173 3.88 -0.94 1.84
C ILE A 173 4.29 -1.36 0.44
N THR A 174 5.32 -0.74 -0.14
CA THR A 174 5.87 -1.07 -1.47
C THR A 174 7.31 -1.53 -1.38
#